data_AF-A0A950MPA7-F1
#
_entry.id   AF-A0A950MPA7-F1
#
_cell.length_a   1.000
_cell.length_b   1.000
_cell.length_c   1.000
_cell.angle_alpha   90.00
_cell.angle_beta   90.00
_cell.angle_gamma   90.00
#
_symmetry.space_group_name_H-M   'P 1'
#
loop_
_entity.id
_entity.type
_entity.pdbx_description
1 polymer ?
#
loop_
_entity_poly.entity_id
_entity_poly.type
_entity_poly.pdbx_seq_one_letter_code
_entity_poly.pdbx_strand_id
1 'polypeptide(L)'
;MAHRDLIVIGASAGGIEALQQLLATLPTHLDAAILIVLHTARHAGSLLPEILQRASGREVKHPEDHTPIEKGKIYIAPPDYHMLVEDGALRVIQGPRENLHRPAIDPLFRSAASYYGERVIGIILTGLLDDGTSGLMVVRASGGAAIVQDPKSALFSSMPKSALEQVPDARVLAIEEMPAAILALTHEEIAVDLTVNGRASKADQAQAFEESKISETDMSEIENEERPGRPSAFACPDCGGVLWEMEQDGFLRFRCRVGHAYTARNLGAEQRHAVETALWSALRALEESASMFR
;
A
#
# COMPACT_ATOMS: atom_id res chain seq x y z
N MET A 1 13.92 11.23 -23.34
CA MET A 1 12.60 11.53 -22.76
C MET A 1 11.96 10.19 -22.46
N ALA A 2 11.29 10.07 -21.32
CA ALA A 2 10.58 8.86 -20.95
C ALA A 2 9.12 9.17 -20.69
N HIS A 3 8.31 8.13 -20.56
CA HIS A 3 6.90 8.22 -20.21
C HIS A 3 6.65 7.54 -18.87
N ARG A 4 5.53 7.87 -18.23
CA ARG A 4 5.08 7.13 -17.06
C ARG A 4 4.55 5.79 -17.51
N ASP A 5 5.24 4.73 -17.12
CA ASP A 5 4.95 3.36 -17.58
C ASP A 5 4.76 2.37 -16.43
N LEU A 6 4.65 2.86 -15.20
CA LEU A 6 4.27 2.05 -14.04
C LEU A 6 3.14 2.71 -13.26
N ILE A 7 2.01 2.02 -13.16
CA ILE A 7 0.84 2.45 -12.41
C ILE A 7 0.70 1.55 -11.18
N VAL A 8 0.71 2.13 -9.99
CA VAL A 8 0.48 1.41 -8.74
C VAL A 8 -0.84 1.86 -8.13
N ILE A 9 -1.71 0.90 -7.79
CA ILE A 9 -3.07 1.16 -7.32
C ILE A 9 -3.27 0.50 -5.95
N GLY A 10 -3.71 1.27 -4.98
CA GLY A 10 -4.05 0.81 -3.63
C GLY A 10 -5.55 0.96 -3.35
N ALA A 11 -6.18 -0.11 -2.87
CA ALA A 11 -7.58 -0.11 -2.50
C ALA A 11 -7.85 -1.00 -1.27
N SER A 12 -8.96 -0.75 -0.57
CA SER A 12 -9.37 -1.54 0.58
C SER A 12 -10.89 -1.75 0.57
N ALA A 13 -11.62 -1.36 1.62
CA ALA A 13 -13.08 -1.44 1.67
C ALA A 13 -13.74 -0.71 0.48
N GLY A 14 -14.62 -1.41 -0.26
CA GLY A 14 -15.22 -0.94 -1.51
C GLY A 14 -14.30 -0.99 -2.74
N GLY A 15 -13.09 -1.54 -2.58
CA GLY A 15 -12.06 -1.52 -3.59
C GLY A 15 -12.34 -2.44 -4.78
N ILE A 16 -13.08 -3.53 -4.60
CA ILE A 16 -13.42 -4.46 -5.70
C ILE A 16 -14.28 -3.72 -6.73
N GLU A 17 -15.35 -3.08 -6.28
CA GLU A 17 -16.26 -2.32 -7.14
C GLU A 17 -15.52 -1.17 -7.84
N ALA A 18 -14.68 -0.45 -7.11
CA ALA A 18 -13.89 0.65 -7.65
C ALA A 18 -12.89 0.18 -8.72
N LEU A 19 -12.17 -0.91 -8.47
CA LEU A 19 -11.24 -1.51 -9.42
C LEU A 19 -11.95 -2.03 -10.66
N GLN A 20 -13.11 -2.67 -10.51
CA GLN A 20 -13.89 -3.14 -11.66
C GLN A 20 -14.34 -1.99 -12.56
N GLN A 21 -14.85 -0.89 -11.98
CA GLN A 21 -15.28 0.29 -12.73
C GLN A 21 -14.10 0.96 -13.44
N LEU A 22 -12.97 1.15 -12.74
CA LEU A 22 -11.77 1.74 -13.30
C LEU A 22 -11.20 0.89 -14.45
N LEU A 23 -11.04 -0.41 -14.22
CA LEU A 23 -10.43 -1.30 -15.21
C LEU A 23 -11.33 -1.56 -16.43
N ALA A 24 -12.66 -1.53 -16.27
CA ALA A 24 -13.61 -1.68 -17.37
C ALA A 24 -13.59 -0.50 -18.36
N THR A 25 -13.17 0.68 -17.90
CA THR A 25 -13.17 1.92 -18.68
C THR A 25 -11.77 2.34 -19.11
N LEU A 26 -10.73 1.72 -18.55
CA LEU A 26 -9.34 1.99 -18.92
C LEU A 26 -9.01 1.38 -20.30
N PRO A 27 -8.43 2.16 -21.24
CA PRO A 27 -8.05 1.65 -22.55
C PRO A 27 -7.16 0.40 -22.47
N THR A 28 -7.37 -0.55 -23.37
CA THR A 28 -6.60 -1.80 -23.43
C THR A 28 -5.18 -1.60 -23.96
N HIS A 29 -4.98 -0.60 -24.82
CA HIS A 29 -3.69 -0.24 -25.41
C HIS A 29 -2.97 0.81 -24.54
N LEU A 30 -2.62 0.43 -23.31
CA LEU A 30 -1.88 1.27 -22.38
C LEU A 30 -0.40 0.88 -22.39
N ASP A 31 0.50 1.82 -22.67
CA ASP A 31 1.97 1.61 -22.65
C ASP A 31 2.54 1.67 -21.21
N ALA A 32 1.85 1.02 -20.27
CA ALA A 32 2.21 0.96 -18.85
C ALA A 32 1.83 -0.39 -18.23
N ALA A 33 2.58 -0.82 -17.23
CA ALA A 33 2.19 -1.94 -16.36
C ALA A 33 1.29 -1.43 -15.22
N ILE A 34 0.33 -2.25 -14.78
CA ILE A 34 -0.57 -1.91 -13.66
C ILE A 34 -0.36 -2.91 -12.53
N LEU A 35 0.04 -2.41 -11.36
CA LEU A 35 0.27 -3.18 -10.15
C LEU A 35 -0.79 -2.79 -9.10
N ILE A 36 -1.52 -3.78 -8.59
CA ILE A 36 -2.65 -3.55 -7.71
C ILE A 36 -2.41 -4.21 -6.35
N VAL A 37 -2.63 -3.47 -5.27
CA VAL A 37 -2.83 -4.02 -3.94
C VAL A 37 -4.27 -3.77 -3.52
N LEU A 38 -4.96 -4.86 -3.17
CA LEU A 38 -6.25 -4.83 -2.50
C LEU A 38 -6.12 -5.53 -1.14
N HIS A 39 -6.54 -4.87 -0.07
CA HIS A 39 -6.60 -5.51 1.24
C HIS A 39 -7.56 -6.70 1.21
N THR A 40 -7.03 -7.90 1.44
CA THR A 40 -7.78 -9.16 1.45
C THR A 40 -7.44 -9.98 2.68
N ALA A 41 -8.37 -10.83 3.10
CA ALA A 41 -8.10 -11.77 4.19
C ALA A 41 -7.10 -12.85 3.74
N ARG A 42 -6.24 -13.29 4.67
CA ARG A 42 -5.17 -14.28 4.43
C ARG A 42 -5.62 -15.60 3.79
N HIS A 43 -6.86 -16.00 4.04
CA HIS A 43 -7.43 -17.28 3.56
C HIS A 43 -8.51 -17.08 2.50
N ALA A 44 -8.61 -15.87 1.92
CA ALA A 44 -9.52 -15.65 0.81
C ALA A 44 -9.02 -16.47 -0.39
N GLY A 45 -9.78 -17.52 -0.78
CA GLY A 45 -9.66 -18.11 -2.10
C GLY A 45 -9.91 -17.02 -3.11
N SER A 46 -8.84 -16.46 -3.67
CA SER A 46 -8.92 -15.20 -4.39
C SER A 46 -9.39 -15.45 -5.81
N LEU A 47 -10.71 -15.42 -6.01
CA LEU A 47 -11.32 -15.28 -7.35
C LEU A 47 -11.10 -13.87 -7.93
N LEU A 48 -10.27 -13.06 -7.26
CA LEU A 48 -10.07 -11.66 -7.56
C LEU A 48 -9.42 -11.44 -8.93
N PRO A 49 -8.39 -12.21 -9.34
CA PRO A 49 -7.88 -12.12 -10.69
C PRO A 49 -8.96 -12.39 -11.73
N GLU A 50 -9.81 -13.42 -11.55
CA GLU A 50 -10.90 -13.71 -12.50
C GLU A 50 -11.96 -12.60 -12.52
N ILE A 51 -12.29 -12.02 -11.36
CA ILE A 51 -13.26 -10.92 -11.24
C ILE A 51 -12.76 -9.68 -12.01
N LEU A 52 -11.50 -9.31 -11.80
CA LEU A 52 -10.91 -8.14 -12.45
C LEU A 52 -10.59 -8.39 -13.92
N GLN A 53 -10.23 -9.62 -14.29
CA GLN A 53 -10.05 -10.03 -15.69
C GLN A 53 -11.36 -9.89 -16.48
N ARG A 54 -12.48 -10.33 -15.92
CA ARG A 54 -13.81 -10.16 -16.56
C ARG A 54 -14.16 -8.69 -16.77
N ALA A 55 -13.84 -7.83 -15.80
CA ALA A 55 -14.12 -6.40 -15.90
C ALA A 55 -13.20 -5.71 -16.92
N SER A 56 -11.90 -6.01 -16.90
CA SER A 56 -10.89 -5.34 -17.73
C SER A 56 -10.83 -5.85 -19.18
N GLY A 57 -11.29 -7.08 -19.44
CA GLY A 57 -11.05 -7.77 -20.72
C GLY A 57 -9.56 -8.09 -20.97
N ARG A 58 -8.70 -7.94 -19.96
CA ARG A 58 -7.26 -8.23 -20.00
C ARG A 58 -6.91 -9.29 -18.98
N GLU A 59 -5.81 -10.01 -19.22
CA GLU A 59 -5.26 -10.95 -18.25
C GLU A 59 -4.91 -10.21 -16.96
N VAL A 60 -5.46 -10.69 -15.84
CA VAL A 60 -5.10 -10.27 -14.48
C VAL A 60 -4.60 -11.52 -13.77
N LYS A 61 -3.43 -11.44 -13.13
CA LYS A 61 -2.89 -12.58 -12.38
C LYS A 61 -2.19 -12.15 -11.10
N HIS A 62 -2.11 -13.09 -10.17
CA HIS A 62 -1.12 -13.03 -9.12
C HIS A 62 0.26 -13.27 -9.74
N PRO A 63 1.25 -12.38 -9.54
CA PRO A 63 2.61 -12.64 -10.00
C PRO A 63 3.25 -13.74 -9.16
N GLU A 64 4.19 -14.46 -9.75
CA GLU A 64 5.18 -15.27 -9.03
C GLU A 64 6.36 -14.38 -8.61
N ASP A 65 7.14 -14.79 -7.61
CA ASP A 65 8.35 -14.05 -7.24
C ASP A 65 9.31 -13.96 -8.44
N HIS A 66 9.94 -12.80 -8.59
CA HIS A 66 10.78 -12.43 -9.75
C HIS A 66 10.07 -12.34 -11.11
N THR A 67 8.73 -12.23 -11.15
CA THR A 67 8.00 -12.00 -12.42
C THR A 67 8.45 -10.68 -13.07
N PRO A 68 8.94 -10.66 -14.32
CA PRO A 68 9.28 -9.41 -15.01
C PRO A 68 8.08 -8.47 -15.15
N ILE A 69 8.30 -7.17 -14.98
CA ILE A 69 7.25 -6.16 -15.16
C ILE A 69 7.11 -5.86 -16.66
N GLU A 70 5.98 -6.28 -17.23
CA GLU A 70 5.67 -6.06 -18.64
C GLU A 70 4.56 -5.03 -18.84
N LYS A 71 4.74 -4.11 -19.80
CA LYS A 71 3.72 -3.14 -20.16
C LYS A 71 2.46 -3.83 -20.71
N GLY A 72 1.29 -3.24 -20.45
CA GLY A 72 0.00 -3.79 -20.85
C GLY A 72 -0.49 -4.96 -19.97
N LYS A 73 0.30 -5.40 -18.98
CA LYS A 73 -0.11 -6.43 -18.01
C LYS A 73 -0.68 -5.81 -16.74
N ILE A 74 -1.60 -6.55 -16.12
CA ILE A 74 -2.15 -6.24 -14.80
C ILE A 74 -1.72 -7.33 -13.82
N TYR A 75 -1.07 -6.91 -12.75
CA TYR A 75 -0.68 -7.78 -11.64
C TYR A 75 -1.41 -7.35 -10.38
N ILE A 76 -1.87 -8.33 -9.60
CA ILE A 76 -2.51 -8.09 -8.32
C ILE A 76 -1.80 -8.88 -7.22
N ALA A 77 -1.47 -8.21 -6.13
CA ALA A 77 -0.75 -8.82 -5.02
C ALA A 77 -1.49 -10.07 -4.49
N PRO A 78 -0.79 -11.19 -4.26
CA PRO A 78 -1.41 -12.38 -3.70
C PRO A 78 -1.76 -12.21 -2.22
N PRO A 79 -2.82 -12.85 -1.72
CA PRO A 79 -3.16 -12.81 -0.30
C PRO A 79 -2.02 -13.31 0.58
N ASP A 80 -1.78 -12.65 1.72
CA ASP A 80 -0.71 -12.95 2.67
C ASP A 80 0.74 -12.79 2.15
N TYR A 81 0.95 -12.16 0.99
CA TYR A 81 2.26 -11.75 0.51
C TYR A 81 2.28 -10.26 0.18
N HIS A 82 3.38 -9.58 0.44
CA HIS A 82 3.61 -8.24 -0.12
C HIS A 82 4.08 -8.36 -1.56
N MET A 83 3.66 -7.42 -2.40
CA MET A 83 4.15 -7.26 -3.76
C MET A 83 5.01 -5.99 -3.83
N LEU A 84 6.28 -6.14 -4.19
CA LEU A 84 7.23 -5.05 -4.33
C LEU A 84 7.78 -4.97 -5.75
N VAL A 85 8.41 -3.85 -6.07
CA VAL A 85 9.16 -3.64 -7.31
C VAL A 85 10.65 -3.64 -7.00
N GLU A 86 11.42 -4.46 -7.72
CA GLU A 86 12.88 -4.52 -7.60
C GLU A 86 13.50 -4.77 -8.98
N ASP A 87 14.40 -3.90 -9.43
CA ASP A 87 15.19 -4.06 -10.66
C ASP A 87 14.38 -4.46 -11.92
N GLY A 88 13.15 -3.94 -12.04
CA GLY A 88 12.25 -4.21 -13.17
C GLY A 88 11.48 -5.53 -13.08
N ALA A 89 11.51 -6.21 -11.94
CA ALA A 89 10.73 -7.39 -11.61
C ALA A 89 9.83 -7.15 -10.38
N LEU A 90 8.83 -8.01 -10.24
CA LEU A 90 7.96 -8.07 -9.07
C LEU A 90 8.56 -9.05 -8.06
N ARG A 91 8.69 -8.60 -6.81
CA ARG A 91 8.99 -9.47 -5.68
C ARG A 91 7.71 -9.82 -4.94
N VAL A 92 7.55 -11.10 -4.61
CA VAL A 92 6.39 -11.63 -3.89
C VAL A 92 6.87 -12.35 -2.64
N ILE A 93 6.69 -11.71 -1.50
CA ILE A 93 7.41 -12.07 -0.28
C ILE A 93 6.50 -12.07 0.95
N GLN A 94 6.85 -12.89 1.92
CA GLN A 94 6.08 -13.04 3.17
C GLN A 94 6.71 -12.25 4.33
N GLY A 95 7.17 -11.03 4.05
CA GLY A 95 7.75 -10.12 5.05
C GLY A 95 6.75 -9.68 6.14
N PRO A 96 7.21 -8.92 7.16
CA PRO A 96 6.36 -8.48 8.26
C PRO A 96 5.17 -7.65 7.76
N ARG A 97 4.02 -7.74 8.44
CA ARG A 97 2.85 -6.93 8.08
C ARG A 97 3.13 -5.45 8.26
N GLU A 98 2.47 -4.65 7.43
CA GLU A 98 2.44 -3.20 7.58
C GLU A 98 0.99 -2.74 7.66
N ASN A 99 0.70 -1.84 8.61
CA ASN A 99 -0.64 -1.36 8.88
C ASN A 99 -1.64 -2.50 9.13
N LEU A 100 -1.18 -3.62 9.73
CA LEU A 100 -1.91 -4.88 9.95
C LEU A 100 -2.23 -5.70 8.69
N HIS A 101 -1.81 -5.23 7.53
CA HIS A 101 -2.11 -5.82 6.23
C HIS A 101 -0.90 -6.53 5.61
N ARG A 102 -1.23 -7.56 4.82
CA ARG A 102 -0.32 -8.28 3.91
C ARG A 102 -1.20 -8.96 2.85
N PRO A 103 -1.27 -8.43 1.62
CA PRO A 103 -0.50 -7.29 1.09
C PRO A 103 -0.90 -5.94 1.71
N ALA A 104 0.09 -5.08 1.94
CA ALA A 104 -0.08 -3.66 2.26
C ALA A 104 0.24 -2.79 1.03
N ILE A 105 -0.38 -1.61 0.94
CA ILE A 105 -0.25 -0.68 -0.19
C ILE A 105 1.08 0.06 -0.11
N ASP A 106 1.46 0.50 1.09
CA ASP A 106 2.64 1.30 1.35
C ASP A 106 3.95 0.67 0.80
N PRO A 107 4.25 -0.64 1.02
CA PRO A 107 5.44 -1.28 0.46
C PRO A 107 5.51 -1.26 -1.08
N LEU A 108 4.39 -1.51 -1.77
CA LEU A 108 4.35 -1.46 -3.24
C LEU A 108 4.68 -0.05 -3.73
N PHE A 109 4.07 0.96 -3.11
CA PHE A 109 4.22 2.35 -3.55
C PHE A 109 5.64 2.85 -3.29
N ARG A 110 6.23 2.55 -2.13
CA ARG A 110 7.62 2.94 -1.81
C ARG A 110 8.65 2.25 -2.71
N SER A 111 8.50 0.95 -2.96
CA SER A 111 9.41 0.21 -3.84
C SER A 111 9.29 0.70 -5.29
N ALA A 112 8.07 0.88 -5.80
CA ALA A 112 7.85 1.45 -7.13
C ALA A 112 8.50 2.84 -7.27
N ALA A 113 8.29 3.73 -6.29
CA ALA A 113 8.89 5.06 -6.30
C ALA A 113 10.42 5.02 -6.25
N SER A 114 11.01 4.04 -5.55
CA SER A 114 12.46 3.89 -5.42
C SER A 114 13.13 3.44 -6.72
N TYR A 115 12.48 2.54 -7.48
CA TYR A 115 13.05 1.97 -8.71
C TYR A 115 12.62 2.69 -10.00
N TYR A 116 11.42 3.28 -10.03
CA TYR A 116 10.86 3.93 -11.23
C TYR A 116 10.75 5.45 -11.12
N GLY A 117 10.85 6.02 -9.91
CA GLY A 117 10.86 7.47 -9.69
C GLY A 117 9.70 8.21 -10.37
N GLU A 118 10.03 9.19 -11.21
CA GLU A 118 9.07 10.04 -11.93
C GLU A 118 8.13 9.28 -12.88
N ARG A 119 8.52 8.04 -13.26
CA ARG A 119 7.73 7.17 -14.16
C ARG A 119 6.51 6.54 -13.47
N VAL A 120 6.38 6.70 -12.15
CA VAL A 120 5.28 6.10 -11.37
C VAL A 120 4.04 6.99 -11.38
N ILE A 121 2.88 6.38 -11.54
CA ILE A 121 1.57 6.96 -11.21
C ILE A 121 1.01 6.19 -10.00
N GLY A 122 0.95 6.83 -8.84
CA GLY A 122 0.33 6.28 -7.64
C GLY A 122 -1.14 6.64 -7.54
N ILE A 123 -2.00 5.64 -7.31
CA ILE A 123 -3.46 5.81 -7.25
C ILE A 123 -4.01 5.24 -5.95
N ILE A 124 -4.61 6.09 -5.11
CA ILE A 124 -5.33 5.65 -3.91
C ILE A 124 -6.85 5.69 -4.18
N LEU A 125 -7.49 4.54 -4.01
CA LEU A 125 -8.93 4.37 -4.13
C LEU A 125 -9.60 4.33 -2.74
N THR A 126 -10.92 4.09 -2.73
CA THR A 126 -11.73 3.85 -1.54
C THR A 126 -11.10 2.87 -0.55
N GLY A 127 -11.22 3.17 0.74
CA GLY A 127 -10.69 2.33 1.80
C GLY A 127 -10.83 2.90 3.20
N LEU A 128 -10.61 2.01 4.18
CA LEU A 128 -10.56 2.35 5.59
C LEU A 128 -9.15 2.72 6.03
N LEU A 129 -9.05 3.57 7.05
CA LEU A 129 -7.79 4.01 7.67
C LEU A 129 -6.89 4.73 6.66
N ASP A 130 -5.61 4.41 6.58
CA ASP A 130 -4.59 5.27 5.96
C ASP A 130 -3.43 4.52 5.28
N ASP A 131 -3.52 3.21 5.06
CA ASP A 131 -2.51 2.49 4.29
C ASP A 131 -2.42 3.02 2.85
N GLY A 132 -1.19 3.16 2.34
CA GLY A 132 -0.90 3.80 1.06
C GLY A 132 -0.62 5.30 1.15
N THR A 133 -0.93 5.96 2.29
CA THR A 133 -0.63 7.39 2.48
C THR A 133 0.89 7.64 2.45
N SER A 134 1.65 6.87 3.22
CA SER A 134 3.11 7.03 3.31
C SER A 134 3.77 6.68 1.97
N GLY A 135 3.30 5.62 1.31
CA GLY A 135 3.77 5.24 -0.01
C GLY A 135 3.49 6.32 -1.06
N LEU A 136 2.31 6.94 -1.03
CA LEU A 136 1.96 8.00 -1.99
C LEU A 136 2.79 9.27 -1.78
N MET A 137 3.13 9.61 -0.53
CA MET A 137 4.08 10.69 -0.22
C MET A 137 5.43 10.42 -0.90
N VAL A 138 5.95 9.19 -0.81
CA VAL A 138 7.22 8.81 -1.45
C VAL A 138 7.11 8.85 -2.98
N VAL A 139 6.00 8.38 -3.55
CA VAL A 139 5.74 8.50 -5.01
C VAL A 139 5.83 9.97 -5.44
N ARG A 140 5.22 10.90 -4.71
CA ARG A 140 5.31 12.33 -5.03
C ARG A 140 6.69 12.93 -4.79
N ALA A 141 7.34 12.59 -3.69
CA ALA A 141 8.69 13.05 -3.38
C ALA A 141 9.71 12.61 -4.45
N SER A 142 9.49 11.45 -5.07
CA SER A 142 10.29 10.95 -6.21
C SER A 142 9.86 11.53 -7.57
N GLY A 143 8.97 12.51 -7.60
CA GLY A 143 8.48 13.19 -8.81
C GLY A 143 7.46 12.39 -9.64
N GLY A 144 6.95 11.28 -9.10
CA GLY A 144 5.83 10.54 -9.67
C GLY A 144 4.53 11.35 -9.64
N ALA A 145 3.52 10.88 -10.36
CA ALA A 145 2.17 11.47 -10.31
C ALA A 145 1.32 10.82 -9.23
N ALA A 146 0.41 11.58 -8.63
CA ALA A 146 -0.55 11.08 -7.64
C ALA A 146 -1.98 11.37 -8.07
N ILE A 147 -2.82 10.33 -8.05
CA ILE A 147 -4.27 10.41 -8.23
C ILE A 147 -4.92 9.85 -6.97
N VAL A 148 -5.93 10.55 -6.45
CA VAL A 148 -6.71 10.08 -5.30
C VAL A 148 -8.18 10.12 -5.67
N GLN A 149 -8.91 9.05 -5.37
CA GLN A 149 -10.35 9.02 -5.54
C GLN A 149 -11.01 10.14 -4.75
N ASP A 150 -11.93 10.89 -5.37
CA ASP A 150 -12.70 11.92 -4.68
C ASP A 150 -13.37 11.30 -3.43
N PRO A 151 -13.05 11.78 -2.21
CA PRO A 151 -13.68 11.31 -0.99
C PRO A 151 -15.21 11.36 -0.98
N LYS A 152 -15.83 12.17 -1.85
CA LYS A 152 -17.29 12.24 -2.03
C LYS A 152 -17.87 11.08 -2.84
N SER A 153 -17.10 10.48 -3.74
CA SER A 153 -17.51 9.32 -4.55
C SER A 153 -17.02 7.99 -3.96
N ALA A 154 -16.02 8.03 -3.08
CA ALA A 154 -15.50 6.84 -2.40
C ALA A 154 -16.53 6.23 -1.43
N LEU A 155 -16.76 4.92 -1.55
CA LEU A 155 -17.64 4.18 -0.62
C LEU A 155 -17.13 4.29 0.82
N PHE A 156 -15.81 4.25 1.00
CA PHE A 156 -15.12 4.48 2.25
C PHE A 156 -14.05 5.56 2.04
N SER A 157 -14.30 6.73 2.64
CA SER A 157 -13.55 7.95 2.33
C SER A 157 -12.31 8.19 3.20
N SER A 158 -12.06 7.39 4.23
CA SER A 158 -10.96 7.67 5.18
C SER A 158 -9.57 7.55 4.54
N MET A 159 -9.33 6.53 3.72
CA MET A 159 -8.03 6.32 3.09
C MET A 159 -7.73 7.40 2.03
N PRO A 160 -8.66 7.76 1.12
CA PRO A 160 -8.49 8.94 0.27
C PRO A 160 -8.27 10.26 1.03
N LYS A 161 -9.01 10.51 2.12
CA LYS A 161 -8.82 11.72 2.93
C LYS A 161 -7.43 11.78 3.55
N SER A 162 -6.96 10.68 4.12
CA SER A 162 -5.61 10.60 4.68
C SER A 162 -4.54 10.87 3.62
N ALA A 163 -4.69 10.30 2.43
CA ALA A 163 -3.78 10.56 1.32
C ALA A 163 -3.74 12.05 0.94
N LEU A 164 -4.88 12.73 0.89
CA LEU A 164 -4.97 14.16 0.54
C LEU A 164 -4.49 15.11 1.65
N GLU A 165 -4.55 14.69 2.91
CA GLU A 165 -3.97 15.44 4.03
C GLU A 165 -2.44 15.55 3.88
N GLN A 166 -1.78 14.50 3.38
CA GLN A 166 -0.32 14.44 3.23
C GLN A 166 0.17 14.78 1.81
N VAL A 167 -0.67 14.58 0.80
CA VAL A 167 -0.37 14.85 -0.62
C VAL A 167 -1.43 15.79 -1.19
N PRO A 168 -1.47 17.06 -0.75
CA PRO A 168 -2.55 18.01 -1.10
C PRO A 168 -2.56 18.41 -2.58
N ASP A 169 -1.48 18.16 -3.31
CA ASP A 169 -1.36 18.42 -4.75
C ASP A 169 -1.71 17.19 -5.62
N ALA A 170 -2.19 16.10 -5.02
CA ALA A 170 -2.71 14.96 -5.77
C ALA A 170 -3.95 15.36 -6.60
N ARG A 171 -4.13 14.72 -7.76
CA ARG A 171 -5.32 14.92 -8.58
C ARG A 171 -6.50 14.21 -7.93
N VAL A 172 -7.46 14.98 -7.44
CA VAL A 172 -8.73 14.47 -6.87
C VAL A 172 -9.70 14.21 -8.02
N LEU A 173 -10.06 12.95 -8.25
CA LEU A 173 -10.89 12.55 -9.39
C LEU A 173 -11.97 11.55 -8.97
N ALA A 174 -13.17 11.66 -9.55
CA ALA A 174 -14.13 10.57 -9.53
C ALA A 174 -13.61 9.39 -10.37
N ILE A 175 -14.08 8.16 -10.09
CA ILE A 175 -13.59 6.95 -10.76
C ILE A 175 -13.74 7.06 -12.28
N GLU A 176 -14.82 7.68 -12.76
CA GLU A 176 -15.14 7.83 -14.17
C GLU A 176 -14.19 8.78 -14.90
N GLU A 177 -13.51 9.68 -14.17
CA GLU A 177 -12.58 10.67 -14.71
C GLU A 177 -11.14 10.13 -14.74
N MET A 178 -10.83 9.13 -13.92
CA MET A 178 -9.49 8.57 -13.78
C MET A 178 -8.92 7.98 -15.08
N PRO A 179 -9.66 7.21 -15.92
CA PRO A 179 -9.11 6.65 -17.14
C PRO A 179 -8.49 7.70 -18.07
N ALA A 180 -9.17 8.83 -18.26
CA ALA A 180 -8.69 9.92 -19.10
C ALA A 180 -7.44 10.58 -18.50
N ALA A 181 -7.41 10.77 -17.19
CA ALA A 181 -6.26 11.33 -16.50
C ALA A 181 -5.03 10.41 -16.52
N ILE A 182 -5.23 9.10 -16.33
CA ILE A 182 -4.17 8.08 -16.43
C ILE A 182 -3.60 8.10 -17.84
N LEU A 183 -4.45 8.05 -18.87
CA LEU A 183 -4.00 8.06 -20.26
C LEU A 183 -3.17 9.32 -20.58
N ALA A 184 -3.64 10.49 -20.16
CA ALA A 184 -2.91 11.74 -20.34
C ALA A 184 -1.52 11.72 -19.67
N LEU A 185 -1.43 11.20 -18.44
CA LEU A 185 -0.17 11.08 -17.70
C LEU A 185 0.80 10.09 -18.33
N THR A 186 0.30 9.00 -18.92
CA THR A 186 1.15 8.02 -19.63
C THR A 186 1.68 8.55 -20.95
N HIS A 187 1.04 9.54 -21.58
CA HIS A 187 1.52 10.15 -22.83
C HIS A 187 2.40 11.39 -22.60
N GLU A 188 2.42 11.94 -21.38
CA GLU A 188 3.27 13.07 -21.04
C GLU A 188 4.75 12.68 -21.17
N GLU A 189 5.54 13.50 -21.88
CA GLU A 189 6.99 13.34 -21.94
C GLU A 189 7.60 13.91 -20.66
N ILE A 190 8.37 13.07 -19.97
CA ILE A 190 9.09 13.46 -18.77
C ILE A 190 10.56 13.65 -19.13
N ALA A 191 11.10 14.78 -18.70
CA ALA A 191 12.53 15.08 -18.75
C ALA A 191 13.25 14.30 -17.64
N VAL A 192 13.35 12.98 -17.80
CA VAL A 192 14.03 12.13 -16.82
C VAL A 192 15.53 12.38 -16.90
N ASP A 193 16.11 12.89 -15.82
CA ASP A 193 17.56 12.92 -15.67
C ASP A 193 18.06 11.52 -15.32
N LEU A 194 18.40 10.73 -16.34
CA LEU A 194 18.92 9.36 -16.18
C LEU A 194 20.25 9.29 -15.42
N THR A 195 20.87 10.44 -15.09
CA THR A 195 22.13 10.50 -14.32
C THR A 195 21.93 10.68 -12.82
N VAL A 196 20.69 10.89 -12.35
CA VAL A 196 20.39 11.15 -10.94
C VAL A 196 19.21 10.29 -10.50
N ASN A 197 19.49 9.27 -9.67
CA ASN A 197 18.50 8.70 -8.75
C ASN A 197 17.78 9.87 -8.06
N GLY A 198 16.52 10.10 -8.45
CA GLY A 198 15.84 11.41 -8.51
C GLY A 198 15.82 12.24 -7.23
N ARG A 199 15.35 13.49 -7.31
CA ARG A 199 15.41 14.48 -6.23
C ARG A 199 14.30 14.34 -5.17
N ALA A 200 14.26 13.22 -4.45
CA ALA A 200 13.99 13.33 -3.01
C ALA A 200 15.31 13.77 -2.35
N SER A 201 15.30 14.26 -1.09
CA SER A 201 16.59 14.35 -0.41
C SER A 201 17.19 12.93 -0.43
N LYS A 202 18.50 12.79 -0.66
CA LYS A 202 19.15 11.46 -0.65
C LYS A 202 18.81 10.66 0.62
N ALA A 203 18.45 11.36 1.71
CA ALA A 203 17.98 10.77 2.96
C ALA A 203 16.57 10.18 2.86
N ASP A 204 15.59 10.86 2.25
CA ASP A 204 14.21 10.33 2.11
C ASP A 204 14.16 9.11 1.20
N GLN A 205 14.95 9.12 0.12
CA GLN A 205 15.10 7.96 -0.77
C GLN A 205 15.89 6.83 -0.13
N ALA A 206 16.97 7.13 0.59
CA ALA A 206 17.71 6.09 1.33
C ALA A 206 16.83 5.46 2.42
N GLN A 207 16.04 6.27 3.12
CA GLN A 207 15.08 5.77 4.10
C GLN A 207 14.02 4.90 3.41
N ALA A 208 13.32 5.40 2.39
CA ALA A 208 12.29 4.63 1.68
C ALA A 208 12.84 3.30 1.11
N PHE A 209 14.05 3.32 0.56
CA PHE A 209 14.76 2.14 0.08
C PHE A 209 15.09 1.16 1.21
N GLU A 210 15.56 1.66 2.36
CA GLU A 210 15.80 0.84 3.55
C GLU A 210 14.50 0.26 4.12
N GLU A 211 13.39 1.02 4.06
CA GLU A 211 12.08 0.52 4.48
C GLU A 211 11.55 -0.56 3.54
N SER A 212 11.76 -0.40 2.22
CA SER A 212 11.46 -1.45 1.24
C SER A 212 12.29 -2.70 1.50
N LYS A 213 13.59 -2.57 1.82
CA LYS A 213 14.43 -3.71 2.21
C LYS A 213 13.96 -4.42 3.48
N ILE A 214 13.44 -3.69 4.47
CA ILE A 214 12.83 -4.29 5.65
C ILE A 214 11.57 -5.08 5.28
N SER A 215 10.80 -4.59 4.30
CA SER A 215 9.69 -5.37 3.73
C SER A 215 10.19 -6.62 2.99
N GLU A 216 11.36 -6.56 2.32
CA GLU A 216 12.05 -7.63 1.59
C GLU A 216 12.62 -8.75 2.44
N THR A 217 12.99 -8.47 3.69
CA THR A 217 13.71 -9.42 4.53
C THR A 217 12.79 -10.56 4.98
N ASP A 218 13.16 -11.80 4.66
CA ASP A 218 12.50 -12.99 5.22
C ASP A 218 12.66 -13.00 6.74
N MET A 219 11.67 -13.50 7.48
CA MET A 219 11.63 -13.47 8.94
C MET A 219 12.85 -14.14 9.61
N SER A 220 13.59 -14.96 8.85
CA SER A 220 14.80 -15.67 9.26
C SER A 220 16.09 -14.83 9.25
N GLU A 221 16.12 -13.66 8.59
CA GLU A 221 17.37 -12.90 8.33
C GLU A 221 17.48 -11.58 9.11
N ILE A 222 16.66 -11.38 10.15
CA ILE A 222 16.65 -10.15 10.94
C ILE A 222 17.77 -10.15 12.00
N GLU A 223 19.02 -10.01 11.55
CA GLU A 223 20.17 -9.65 12.40
C GLU A 223 20.69 -8.26 12.00
N ASN A 224 20.11 -7.19 12.57
CA ASN A 224 20.78 -5.89 12.54
C ASN A 224 20.51 -5.09 13.82
N GLU A 225 21.58 -4.57 14.42
CA GLU A 225 21.63 -4.01 15.77
C GLU A 225 21.27 -2.51 15.86
N GLU A 226 21.22 -1.80 14.74
CA GLU A 226 20.86 -0.37 14.70
C GLU A 226 19.59 -0.16 13.89
N ARG A 227 18.46 0.11 14.55
CA ARG A 227 17.21 0.53 13.90
C ARG A 227 16.85 1.94 14.38
N PRO A 228 16.48 2.87 13.47
CA PRO A 228 16.36 4.28 13.80
C PRO A 228 15.01 4.58 14.47
N GLY A 229 15.03 5.44 15.49
CA GLY A 229 13.82 6.02 16.07
C GLY A 229 13.93 6.27 17.56
N ARG A 230 12.91 6.93 18.13
CA ARG A 230 12.75 7.05 19.58
C ARG A 230 11.91 5.86 20.08
N PRO A 231 12.31 5.13 21.13
CA PRO A 231 11.48 4.06 21.65
C PRO A 231 10.17 4.65 22.19
N SER A 232 9.05 4.04 21.82
CA SER A 232 7.72 4.46 22.28
C SER A 232 7.27 3.65 23.50
N ALA A 233 6.15 4.07 24.10
CA ALA A 233 5.48 3.32 25.16
C ALA A 233 4.59 2.17 24.64
N PHE A 234 4.51 1.98 23.32
CA PHE A 234 3.58 1.03 22.70
C PHE A 234 4.25 -0.30 22.39
N ALA A 235 3.48 -1.38 22.57
CA ALA A 235 3.84 -2.72 22.14
C ALA A 235 3.28 -3.01 20.74
N CYS A 236 4.04 -3.74 19.95
CA CYS A 236 3.66 -4.22 18.63
C CYS A 236 2.51 -5.23 18.75
N PRO A 237 1.34 -4.99 18.13
CA PRO A 237 0.23 -5.93 18.18
C PRO A 237 0.55 -7.33 17.63
N ASP A 238 1.42 -7.42 16.62
CA ASP A 238 1.74 -8.70 15.98
C ASP A 238 2.83 -9.52 16.72
N CYS A 239 3.77 -8.89 17.44
CA CYS A 239 4.89 -9.61 18.06
C CYS A 239 5.13 -9.32 19.55
N GLY A 240 4.43 -8.35 20.15
CA GLY A 240 4.60 -7.95 21.54
C GLY A 240 5.87 -7.14 21.84
N GLY A 241 6.77 -6.95 20.87
CA GLY A 241 7.99 -6.16 21.03
C GLY A 241 7.74 -4.64 21.10
N VAL A 242 8.71 -3.87 21.59
CA VAL A 242 8.62 -2.40 21.67
C VAL A 242 8.55 -1.79 20.27
N LEU A 243 7.62 -0.84 20.09
CA LEU A 243 7.53 -0.01 18.90
C LEU A 243 8.41 1.23 19.01
N TRP A 244 9.01 1.62 17.90
CA TRP A 244 9.86 2.81 17.76
C TRP A 244 9.18 3.83 16.86
N GLU A 245 9.18 5.09 17.28
CA GLU A 245 8.61 6.22 16.54
C GLU A 245 9.50 6.62 15.37
N MET A 246 8.88 6.79 14.21
CA MET A 246 9.46 7.33 12.99
C MET A 246 8.52 8.45 12.50
N GLU A 247 8.99 9.68 12.47
CA GLU A 247 8.22 10.83 11.99
C GLU A 247 8.85 11.36 10.70
N GLN A 248 8.04 11.53 9.67
CA GLN A 248 8.44 12.14 8.41
C GLN A 248 7.36 13.13 7.98
N ASP A 249 7.72 14.41 7.85
CA ASP A 249 6.82 15.49 7.43
C ASP A 249 5.49 15.58 8.21
N GLY A 250 5.54 15.31 9.53
CA GLY A 250 4.36 15.32 10.39
C GLY A 250 3.50 14.05 10.30
N PHE A 251 3.93 13.06 9.50
CA PHE A 251 3.30 11.74 9.43
C PHE A 251 3.99 10.76 10.39
N LEU A 252 3.37 10.51 11.54
CA LEU A 252 3.90 9.64 12.59
C LEU A 252 3.62 8.15 12.28
N ARG A 253 4.69 7.37 12.23
CA ARG A 253 4.68 5.92 12.06
C ARG A 253 5.46 5.23 13.18
N PHE A 254 5.20 3.95 13.34
CA PHE A 254 5.79 3.07 14.33
C PHE A 254 6.37 1.85 13.66
N ARG A 255 7.50 1.35 14.14
CA ARG A 255 8.08 0.10 13.67
C ARG A 255 8.66 -0.73 14.81
N CYS A 256 8.48 -2.05 14.77
CA CYS A 256 9.06 -2.95 15.76
C CYS A 256 10.42 -3.53 15.30
N ARG A 257 11.13 -4.21 16.20
CA ARG A 257 12.43 -4.86 15.90
C ARG A 257 12.34 -6.01 14.88
N VAL A 258 11.17 -6.58 14.64
CA VAL A 258 10.98 -7.62 13.60
C VAL A 258 10.40 -7.05 12.30
N GLY A 259 10.21 -5.73 12.21
CA GLY A 259 9.86 -5.03 10.97
C GLY A 259 8.38 -4.72 10.77
N HIS A 260 7.46 -5.17 11.65
CA HIS A 260 6.07 -4.71 11.59
C HIS A 260 6.00 -3.20 11.70
N ALA A 261 5.22 -2.58 10.83
CA ALA A 261 5.05 -1.13 10.77
C ALA A 261 3.58 -0.74 10.90
N TYR A 262 3.32 0.42 11.52
CA TYR A 262 1.98 0.94 11.73
C TYR A 262 1.97 2.46 11.62
N THR A 263 0.97 3.03 10.98
CA THR A 263 0.62 4.43 11.23
C THR A 263 0.00 4.59 12.62
N ALA A 264 0.02 5.81 13.16
CA ALA A 264 -0.67 6.11 14.42
C ALA A 264 -2.16 5.74 14.39
N ARG A 265 -2.82 5.93 13.25
CA ARG A 265 -4.24 5.62 13.07
C ARG A 265 -4.51 4.11 13.05
N ASN A 266 -3.69 3.32 12.35
CA ASN A 266 -3.79 1.86 12.36
C ASN A 266 -3.50 1.29 13.76
N LEU A 267 -2.45 1.75 14.43
CA LEU A 267 -2.12 1.30 15.78
C LEU A 267 -3.24 1.61 16.78
N GLY A 268 -3.82 2.82 16.72
CA GLY A 268 -4.94 3.20 17.57
C GLY A 268 -6.25 2.47 17.24
N ALA A 269 -6.46 2.08 15.98
CA ALA A 269 -7.59 1.22 15.61
C ALA A 269 -7.43 -0.19 16.20
N GLU A 270 -6.24 -0.77 16.12
CA GLU A 270 -5.96 -2.10 16.68
C GLU A 270 -6.09 -2.12 18.21
N GLN A 271 -5.59 -1.09 18.90
CA GLN A 271 -5.75 -1.01 20.35
C GLN A 271 -7.22 -0.95 20.77
N ARG A 272 -8.08 -0.23 20.02
CA ARG A 272 -9.52 -0.21 20.28
C ARG A 272 -10.13 -1.60 20.06
N HIS A 273 -9.75 -2.27 18.98
CA HIS A 273 -10.23 -3.63 18.69
C HIS A 273 -9.81 -4.64 19.79
N ALA A 274 -8.59 -4.54 20.30
CA ALA A 274 -8.10 -5.37 21.39
C ALA A 274 -8.90 -5.14 22.69
N VAL A 275 -9.22 -3.88 23.03
CA VAL A 275 -10.06 -3.54 24.18
C VAL A 275 -11.47 -4.11 24.01
N GLU A 276 -12.09 -3.93 22.85
CA GLU A 276 -13.42 -4.49 22.56
C GLU A 276 -13.45 -6.01 22.70
N THR A 277 -12.43 -6.69 22.17
CA THR A 277 -12.29 -8.15 22.29
C THR A 277 -12.17 -8.58 23.74
N ALA A 278 -11.34 -7.90 24.53
CA ALA A 278 -11.18 -8.19 25.94
C ALA A 278 -12.47 -7.98 26.74
N LEU A 279 -13.25 -6.93 26.43
CA LEU A 279 -14.56 -6.68 27.04
C LEU A 279 -15.55 -7.79 26.72
N TRP A 280 -15.61 -8.26 25.46
CA TRP A 280 -16.47 -9.37 25.08
C TRP A 280 -16.08 -10.69 25.75
N SER A 281 -14.78 -10.97 25.87
CA SER A 281 -14.29 -12.13 26.61
C SER A 281 -14.66 -12.05 28.10
N ALA A 282 -14.53 -10.88 28.72
CA ALA A 282 -14.90 -10.68 30.12
C ALA A 282 -16.41 -10.83 30.34
N LEU A 283 -17.24 -10.24 29.47
CA LEU A 283 -18.69 -10.37 29.53
C LEU A 283 -19.12 -11.84 29.44
N ARG A 284 -18.56 -12.58 28.47
CA ARG A 284 -18.85 -14.01 28.31
C ARG A 284 -18.49 -14.80 29.57
N ALA A 285 -17.30 -14.57 30.13
CA ALA A 285 -16.87 -15.26 31.36
C ALA A 285 -17.80 -14.96 32.56
N LEU A 286 -18.31 -13.71 32.66
CA LEU A 286 -19.27 -13.33 33.70
C LEU A 286 -20.64 -14.00 33.50
N GLU A 287 -21.14 -14.07 32.26
CA GLU A 287 -22.39 -14.76 31.93
C GLU A 287 -22.30 -16.26 32.22
N GLU A 288 -21.20 -16.90 31.81
CA GLU A 288 -20.92 -18.31 32.11
C GLU A 288 -20.87 -18.56 33.62
N SER A 289 -20.14 -17.74 34.38
CA SER A 289 -20.09 -17.82 35.84
C SER A 289 -21.47 -17.66 36.48
N ALA A 290 -22.25 -16.67 36.04
CA ALA A 290 -23.60 -16.44 36.56
C ALA A 290 -24.57 -17.61 36.26
N SER A 291 -24.36 -18.33 35.16
CA SER A 291 -25.14 -19.53 34.82
C SER A 291 -24.79 -20.76 35.65
N MET A 292 -23.55 -20.89 36.13
CA MET A 292 -23.10 -22.04 36.93
C MET A 292 -23.70 -22.07 38.34
N PHE A 293 -24.15 -20.92 38.85
CA PHE A 293 -24.75 -20.78 40.18
C PHE A 293 -26.28 -20.63 40.13
N ARG A 294 -26.93 -21.05 39.04
CA ARG A 294 -28.40 -21.14 38.91
C ARG A 294 -28.91 -22.57 39.05
#